data_AF-A0A8T2G5X8-F1
#
_entry.id   AF-A0A8T2G5X8-F1
#
_cell.length_a   1.000
_cell.length_b   1.000
_cell.length_c   1.000
_cell.angle_alpha   90.00
_cell.angle_beta   90.00
_cell.angle_gamma   90.00
#
_symmetry.space_group_name_H-M   'P 1'
#
loop_
_entity.id
_entity.type
_entity.pdbx_description
1 polymer ?
#
loop_
_entity_poly.entity_id
_entity_poly.type
_entity_poly.pdbx_seq_one_letter_code
_entity_poly.pdbx_strand_id
1 'polypeptide(L)'
;MGFSSSLSCSAMGALIVGCLLLQASNSNAQLRPDFYFRTCPPIFNIIGDTIVNELRTDPRIAASLLRLHFHDCFVRGCDASILLDNSTSFRTEKDAAPNKNSVRGFDVIDRMKAAIERACPRTVSCADIITIASQISVLLSGGPWWPVPLGRRDSVEAFFALANTALPSPFSTLTQLKTAFADVGLNRPSDLVALSGGHTFGKAQCQFVTPRLYNFNGTNRPDPSLNPTYLVELRRLCPQNGNGTVLVNFDSVTPTTFDRQYYTNLLNGKGLIQSDQVLFSTPGADTIPLVNQYSSNTFVFFGAFVDAMIRMGNLKPLTGTQGEIRQNCRVVNPRIRVVENDDGVVSSI
;
A
#
# COMPACT_ATOMS: atom_id res chain seq x y z
N MET A 1 37.75 47.44 47.60
CA MET A 1 36.50 47.46 46.84
C MET A 1 36.06 46.01 46.66
N GLY A 2 35.18 45.52 47.51
CA GLY A 2 34.65 44.15 47.43
C GLY A 2 33.20 44.21 46.97
N PHE A 3 32.88 43.56 45.85
CA PHE A 3 31.51 43.30 45.43
C PHE A 3 31.17 41.85 45.74
N SER A 4 30.19 41.68 46.64
CA SER A 4 29.58 40.41 47.00
C SER A 4 28.67 39.92 45.87
N SER A 5 28.83 38.65 45.47
CA SER A 5 27.96 37.96 44.53
C SER A 5 26.84 37.22 45.28
N SER A 6 25.69 37.87 45.44
CA SER A 6 24.44 37.20 45.83
C SER A 6 23.63 36.86 44.57
N LEU A 7 23.92 35.70 43.97
CA LEU A 7 22.95 35.09 43.05
C LEU A 7 21.74 34.63 43.87
N SER A 8 20.61 35.31 43.66
CA SER A 8 19.33 34.96 44.25
C SER A 8 18.90 33.54 43.86
N CYS A 9 18.61 32.72 44.87
CA CYS A 9 18.10 31.35 44.74
C CYS A 9 16.83 31.27 43.87
N SER A 10 16.09 32.37 43.74
CA SER A 10 14.86 32.47 42.93
C SER A 10 15.11 32.46 41.42
N ALA A 11 16.29 32.91 40.96
CA ALA A 11 16.63 32.89 39.54
C ALA A 11 16.97 31.48 39.03
N MET A 12 17.52 30.61 39.90
CA MET A 12 17.83 29.23 39.57
C MET A 12 16.56 28.36 39.46
N GLY A 13 15.54 28.62 40.30
CA GLY A 13 14.27 27.90 40.28
C GLY A 13 13.44 28.15 39.01
N ALA A 14 13.42 29.39 38.51
CA ALA A 14 12.70 29.74 37.28
C ALA A 14 13.31 29.11 36.02
N LEU A 15 14.64 28.95 35.98
CA LEU A 15 15.35 28.26 34.89
C LEU A 15 15.09 26.74 34.89
N ILE A 16 14.94 26.12 36.05
CA ILE A 16 14.63 24.68 36.16
C ILE A 16 13.17 24.40 35.77
N VAL A 17 12.22 25.26 36.17
CA VAL A 17 10.81 25.13 35.76
C VAL A 17 10.62 25.45 34.27
N GLY A 18 11.36 26.42 33.72
CA GLY A 18 11.39 26.71 32.28
C GLY A 18 11.97 25.57 31.44
N CYS A 19 13.03 24.90 31.90
CA CYS A 19 13.57 23.71 31.24
C CYS A 19 12.67 22.47 31.38
N LEU A 20 11.91 22.33 32.47
CA LEU A 20 10.91 21.25 32.63
C LEU A 20 9.68 21.46 31.74
N LEU A 21 9.30 22.71 31.42
CA LEU A 21 8.22 23.03 30.48
C LEU A 21 8.65 22.96 29.00
N LEU A 22 9.96 22.94 28.72
CA LEU A 22 10.52 22.75 27.37
C LEU A 22 10.82 21.28 27.04
N GLN A 23 10.55 20.34 27.95
CA GLN A 23 10.51 18.91 27.67
C GLN A 23 9.09 18.38 27.41
N ALA A 24 8.27 19.17 26.71
CA ALA A 24 7.20 18.58 25.91
C ALA A 24 7.88 17.67 24.89
N SER A 25 8.01 16.40 25.26
CA SER A 25 8.59 15.37 24.42
C SER A 25 7.80 15.42 23.11
N ASN A 26 8.46 15.73 22.00
CA ASN A 26 7.93 15.35 20.69
C ASN A 26 7.94 13.82 20.67
N SER A 27 6.99 13.19 21.34
CA SER A 27 6.78 11.76 21.22
C SER A 27 6.32 11.56 19.80
N ASN A 28 7.24 11.19 18.91
CA ASN A 28 6.86 10.60 17.64
C ASN A 28 5.94 9.43 18.00
N ALA A 29 4.66 9.54 17.65
CA ALA A 29 3.69 8.49 17.93
C ALA A 29 4.06 7.30 17.04
N GLN A 30 4.86 6.39 17.59
CA GLN A 30 5.33 5.21 16.86
C GLN A 30 4.14 4.30 16.56
N LEU A 31 4.09 3.80 15.33
CA LEU A 31 3.07 2.83 14.92
C LEU A 31 3.17 1.57 15.79
N ARG A 32 2.02 1.07 16.27
CA ARG A 32 1.96 -0.09 17.16
C ARG A 32 0.71 -0.94 16.91
N PRO A 33 0.77 -2.27 17.06
CA PRO A 33 -0.38 -3.13 16.76
C PRO A 33 -1.59 -2.95 17.68
N ASP A 34 -1.37 -2.47 18.89
CA ASP A 34 -2.38 -2.28 19.93
C ASP A 34 -3.02 -0.88 19.93
N PHE A 35 -2.75 -0.05 18.89
CA PHE A 35 -3.14 1.36 18.85
C PHE A 35 -4.63 1.60 19.12
N TYR A 36 -5.51 0.76 18.58
CA TYR A 36 -6.97 0.87 18.73
C TYR A 36 -7.58 -0.07 19.78
N PHE A 37 -6.79 -0.82 20.56
CA PHE A 37 -7.32 -1.85 21.47
C PHE A 37 -8.33 -1.32 22.49
N ARG A 38 -8.22 -0.04 22.89
CA ARG A 38 -9.17 0.60 23.80
C ARG A 38 -10.19 1.49 23.10
N THR A 39 -9.79 2.14 22.01
CA THR A 39 -10.58 3.19 21.36
C THR A 39 -11.48 2.65 20.24
N CYS A 40 -11.09 1.56 19.58
CA CYS A 40 -11.93 0.83 18.64
C CYS A 40 -11.66 -0.69 18.70
N PRO A 41 -12.05 -1.37 19.80
CA PRO A 41 -11.88 -2.82 19.92
C PRO A 41 -12.44 -3.66 18.74
N PRO A 42 -13.59 -3.32 18.09
CA PRO A 42 -14.16 -4.17 17.05
C PRO A 42 -13.55 -3.98 15.64
N ILE A 43 -12.54 -3.12 15.47
CA ILE A 43 -12.01 -2.72 14.14
C ILE A 43 -11.66 -3.89 13.23
N PHE A 44 -10.91 -4.89 13.72
CA PHE A 44 -10.49 -6.05 12.92
C PHE A 44 -11.68 -6.92 12.52
N ASN A 45 -12.67 -7.09 13.40
CA ASN A 45 -13.88 -7.87 13.10
C ASN A 45 -14.72 -7.16 12.03
N ILE A 46 -14.93 -5.84 12.17
CA ILE A 46 -15.70 -5.06 11.19
C ILE A 46 -15.08 -5.13 9.80
N ILE A 47 -13.76 -4.96 9.69
CA ILE A 47 -13.04 -5.05 8.41
C ILE A 47 -13.12 -6.49 7.88
N GLY A 48 -12.88 -7.48 8.73
CA GLY A 48 -12.97 -8.91 8.39
C GLY A 48 -14.33 -9.30 7.83
N ASP A 49 -15.40 -8.99 8.54
CA ASP A 49 -16.78 -9.31 8.12
C ASP A 49 -17.12 -8.61 6.80
N THR A 50 -16.67 -7.38 6.62
CA THR A 50 -16.89 -6.65 5.37
C THR A 50 -16.20 -7.34 4.19
N ILE A 51 -14.95 -7.79 4.35
CA ILE A 51 -14.21 -8.51 3.30
C ILE A 51 -14.83 -9.88 3.03
N VAL A 52 -15.19 -10.63 4.08
CA VAL A 52 -15.83 -11.95 3.95
C VAL A 52 -17.14 -11.85 3.18
N ASN A 53 -17.96 -10.83 3.47
CA ASN A 53 -19.20 -10.61 2.76
C ASN A 53 -18.95 -10.24 1.29
N GLU A 54 -17.97 -9.38 1.02
CA GLU A 54 -17.63 -8.98 -0.35
C GLU A 54 -17.10 -10.13 -1.20
N LEU A 55 -16.29 -11.01 -0.61
CA LEU A 55 -15.71 -12.19 -1.27
C LEU A 55 -16.78 -13.15 -1.83
N ARG A 56 -18.02 -13.11 -1.31
CA ARG A 56 -19.13 -13.94 -1.82
C ARG A 56 -19.55 -13.57 -3.23
N THR A 57 -19.41 -12.31 -3.60
CA THR A 57 -19.79 -11.78 -4.92
C THR A 57 -18.60 -11.38 -5.77
N ASP A 58 -17.46 -11.08 -5.14
CA ASP A 58 -16.22 -10.70 -5.80
C ASP A 58 -15.00 -11.39 -5.20
N PRO A 59 -14.59 -12.57 -5.72
CA PRO A 59 -13.40 -13.27 -5.23
C PRO A 59 -12.08 -12.52 -5.50
N ARG A 60 -12.09 -11.43 -6.28
CA ARG A 60 -10.90 -10.62 -6.59
C ARG A 60 -10.66 -9.51 -5.57
N ILE A 61 -11.61 -9.25 -4.65
CA ILE A 61 -11.50 -8.08 -3.77
C ILE A 61 -10.25 -8.15 -2.87
N ALA A 62 -9.88 -9.32 -2.37
CA ALA A 62 -8.72 -9.49 -1.51
C ALA A 62 -7.43 -9.01 -2.18
N ALA A 63 -7.17 -9.45 -3.42
CA ALA A 63 -6.04 -8.99 -4.21
C ALA A 63 -6.12 -7.49 -4.53
N SER A 64 -7.34 -6.97 -4.73
CA SER A 64 -7.56 -5.56 -5.04
C SER A 64 -7.21 -4.65 -3.85
N LEU A 65 -7.57 -5.06 -2.63
CA LEU A 65 -7.28 -4.34 -1.39
C LEU A 65 -5.79 -4.37 -1.05
N LEU A 66 -5.12 -5.51 -1.22
CA LEU A 66 -3.66 -5.60 -1.08
C LEU A 66 -2.95 -4.64 -2.03
N ARG A 67 -3.37 -4.62 -3.31
CA ARG A 67 -2.81 -3.70 -4.31
C ARG A 67 -3.09 -2.24 -3.96
N LEU A 68 -4.27 -1.91 -3.44
CA LEU A 68 -4.62 -0.56 -3.01
C LEU A 68 -3.64 -0.04 -1.94
N HIS A 69 -3.24 -0.88 -0.99
CA HIS A 69 -2.25 -0.51 0.02
C HIS A 69 -0.85 -0.30 -0.54
N PHE A 70 -0.40 -1.17 -1.46
CA PHE A 70 0.87 -0.95 -2.17
C PHE A 70 0.86 0.40 -2.90
N HIS A 71 -0.22 0.69 -3.62
CA HIS A 71 -0.35 1.94 -4.37
C HIS A 71 -0.42 3.19 -3.47
N ASP A 72 -1.02 3.10 -2.29
CA ASP A 72 -0.99 4.16 -1.28
C ASP A 72 0.45 4.39 -0.80
N CYS A 73 1.09 3.36 -0.26
CA CYS A 73 2.40 3.48 0.38
C CYS A 73 3.53 3.95 -0.54
N PHE A 74 3.44 3.65 -1.84
CA PHE A 74 4.44 4.08 -2.82
C PHE A 74 4.30 5.55 -3.23
N VAL A 75 3.19 6.21 -2.90
CA VAL A 75 2.91 7.60 -3.28
C VAL A 75 2.85 8.46 -2.02
N ARG A 76 3.96 9.13 -1.72
CA ARG A 76 4.16 9.99 -0.51
C ARG A 76 4.09 9.26 0.84
N GLY A 77 3.73 7.99 0.90
CA GLY A 77 3.72 7.16 2.10
C GLY A 77 2.35 6.55 2.33
N CYS A 78 2.18 5.75 3.39
CA CYS A 78 0.89 5.13 3.67
C CYS A 78 -0.05 6.11 4.39
N ASP A 79 -0.67 7.03 3.64
CA ASP A 79 -1.44 8.15 4.18
C ASP A 79 -2.88 8.25 3.61
N ALA A 80 -3.34 7.21 2.91
CA ALA A 80 -4.63 7.14 2.23
C ALA A 80 -4.91 8.27 1.22
N SER A 81 -3.87 8.95 0.73
CA SER A 81 -3.97 9.98 -0.33
C SER A 81 -4.65 9.43 -1.59
N ILE A 82 -4.39 8.17 -1.94
CA ILE A 82 -5.03 7.47 -3.08
C ILE A 82 -6.56 7.42 -3.00
N LEU A 83 -7.15 7.50 -1.80
CA LEU A 83 -8.59 7.41 -1.62
C LEU A 83 -9.32 8.72 -1.92
N LEU A 84 -8.62 9.86 -1.94
CA LEU A 84 -9.23 11.17 -2.19
C LEU A 84 -9.77 11.25 -3.62
N ASP A 85 -11.02 11.70 -3.75
CA ASP A 85 -11.61 12.09 -5.03
C ASP A 85 -11.12 13.48 -5.45
N ASN A 86 -11.40 13.85 -6.70
CA ASN A 86 -10.92 15.10 -7.28
C ASN A 86 -11.48 16.32 -6.50
N SER A 87 -10.67 17.35 -6.31
CA SER A 87 -11.08 18.58 -5.62
C SER A 87 -10.67 19.82 -6.40
N THR A 88 -11.00 21.00 -5.90
CA THR A 88 -10.53 22.27 -6.49
C THR A 88 -9.05 22.55 -6.21
N SER A 89 -8.45 21.92 -5.20
CA SER A 89 -7.07 22.17 -4.76
C SER A 89 -6.07 21.12 -5.24
N PHE A 90 -6.51 19.91 -5.59
CA PHE A 90 -5.62 18.84 -6.06
C PHE A 90 -6.32 17.89 -7.02
N ARG A 91 -5.52 17.21 -7.85
CA ARG A 91 -5.99 16.14 -8.72
C ARG A 91 -5.89 14.79 -8.03
N THR A 92 -6.95 13.98 -8.10
CA THR A 92 -6.96 12.62 -7.54
C THR A 92 -5.90 11.72 -8.19
N GLU A 93 -5.28 10.87 -7.38
CA GLU A 93 -4.39 9.81 -7.85
C GLU A 93 -5.12 8.71 -8.61
N LYS A 94 -6.44 8.57 -8.43
CA LYS A 94 -7.26 7.57 -9.13
C LYS A 94 -7.19 7.71 -10.65
N ASP A 95 -6.87 8.91 -11.14
CA ASP A 95 -6.69 9.22 -12.55
C ASP A 95 -5.26 9.00 -13.08
N ALA A 96 -4.28 8.72 -12.21
CA ALA A 96 -2.91 8.43 -12.62
C ALA A 96 -2.87 7.16 -13.46
N ALA A 97 -1.95 7.07 -14.42
CA ALA A 97 -1.88 5.95 -15.37
C ALA A 97 -1.84 4.55 -14.71
N PRO A 98 -1.13 4.34 -13.58
CA PRO A 98 -1.14 3.04 -12.88
C PRO A 98 -2.48 2.70 -12.19
N ASN A 99 -3.31 3.72 -11.90
CA ASN A 99 -4.54 3.61 -11.12
C ASN A 99 -5.80 3.59 -11.99
N LYS A 100 -5.84 4.46 -13.00
CA LYS A 100 -7.01 4.69 -13.85
C LYS A 100 -7.41 3.40 -14.56
N ASN A 101 -8.69 3.06 -14.45
CA ASN A 101 -9.26 1.82 -14.99
C ASN A 101 -8.50 0.55 -14.53
N SER A 102 -7.90 0.57 -13.34
CA SER A 102 -7.00 -0.48 -12.87
C SER A 102 -7.16 -0.80 -11.37
N VAL A 103 -6.87 0.16 -10.49
CA VAL A 103 -7.10 0.01 -9.03
C VAL A 103 -8.60 0.03 -8.75
N ARG A 104 -9.05 -0.79 -7.79
CA ARG A 104 -10.47 -0.97 -7.45
C ARG A 104 -10.65 -1.34 -5.97
N GLY A 105 -11.89 -1.38 -5.50
CA GLY A 105 -12.25 -1.70 -4.11
C GLY A 105 -12.47 -0.48 -3.22
N PHE A 106 -12.48 0.72 -3.79
CA PHE A 106 -12.73 1.98 -3.06
C PHE A 106 -14.08 1.97 -2.34
N ASP A 107 -15.11 1.41 -2.96
CA ASP A 107 -16.46 1.28 -2.39
C ASP A 107 -16.50 0.31 -1.19
N VAL A 108 -15.62 -0.70 -1.18
CA VAL A 108 -15.48 -1.63 -0.05
C VAL A 108 -14.83 -0.92 1.12
N ILE A 109 -13.81 -0.09 0.88
CA ILE A 109 -13.21 0.78 1.90
C ILE A 109 -14.26 1.75 2.47
N ASP A 110 -15.13 2.33 1.63
CA ASP A 110 -16.22 3.19 2.11
C ASP A 110 -17.18 2.43 3.05
N ARG A 111 -17.55 1.18 2.69
CA ARG A 111 -18.41 0.33 3.55
C ARG A 111 -17.74 0.02 4.89
N MET A 112 -16.45 -0.32 4.88
CA MET A 112 -15.67 -0.53 6.11
C MET A 112 -15.65 0.75 6.95
N LYS A 113 -15.34 1.90 6.34
CA LYS A 113 -15.28 3.18 7.02
C LYS A 113 -16.61 3.56 7.64
N ALA A 114 -17.72 3.42 6.90
CA ALA A 114 -19.05 3.72 7.41
C ALA A 114 -19.43 2.83 8.60
N ALA A 115 -19.06 1.54 8.57
CA ALA A 115 -19.29 0.64 9.69
C ALA A 115 -18.42 0.99 10.92
N ILE A 116 -17.17 1.37 10.68
CA ILE A 116 -16.25 1.80 11.74
C ILE A 116 -16.69 3.12 12.35
N GLU A 117 -17.13 4.11 11.58
CA GLU A 117 -17.62 5.39 12.12
C GLU A 117 -18.88 5.22 12.98
N ARG A 118 -19.72 4.22 12.70
CA ARG A 118 -20.85 3.88 13.58
C ARG A 118 -20.41 3.28 14.92
N ALA A 119 -19.36 2.47 14.91
CA ALA A 119 -18.87 1.78 16.10
C ALA A 119 -17.89 2.63 16.93
N CYS A 120 -17.06 3.41 16.26
CA CYS A 120 -15.90 4.13 16.78
C CYS A 120 -15.78 5.50 16.10
N PRO A 121 -16.70 6.45 16.37
CA PRO A 121 -16.74 7.73 15.66
C PRO A 121 -15.41 8.47 15.72
N ARG A 122 -14.96 9.02 14.57
CA ARG A 122 -13.79 9.89 14.44
C ARG A 122 -12.49 9.33 15.03
N THR A 123 -12.37 8.00 15.07
CA THR A 123 -11.26 7.33 15.77
C THR A 123 -10.24 6.73 14.82
N VAL A 124 -10.69 6.03 13.78
CA VAL A 124 -9.83 5.20 12.92
C VAL A 124 -9.56 5.89 11.59
N SER A 125 -8.29 6.04 11.22
CA SER A 125 -7.90 6.63 9.92
C SER A 125 -8.21 5.70 8.74
N CYS A 126 -8.42 6.28 7.57
CA CYS A 126 -8.55 5.50 6.34
C CYS A 126 -7.26 4.76 5.97
N ALA A 127 -6.09 5.34 6.29
CA ALA A 127 -4.79 4.70 6.08
C ALA A 127 -4.66 3.39 6.86
N ASP A 128 -5.10 3.37 8.13
CA ASP A 128 -5.09 2.13 8.91
C ASP A 128 -6.16 1.13 8.44
N ILE A 129 -7.31 1.59 7.91
CA ILE A 129 -8.31 0.70 7.29
C ILE A 129 -7.71 -0.06 6.10
N ILE A 130 -7.04 0.64 5.17
CA ILE A 130 -6.39 0.01 4.01
C ILE A 130 -5.33 -1.01 4.47
N THR A 131 -4.53 -0.64 5.48
CA THR A 131 -3.45 -1.48 6.01
C THR A 131 -4.00 -2.77 6.63
N ILE A 132 -5.03 -2.68 7.48
CA ILE A 132 -5.69 -3.85 8.08
C ILE A 132 -6.39 -4.70 7.01
N ALA A 133 -7.11 -4.05 6.09
CA ALA A 133 -7.82 -4.74 5.01
C ALA A 133 -6.87 -5.57 4.14
N SER A 134 -5.65 -5.09 3.92
CA SER A 134 -4.61 -5.83 3.18
C SER A 134 -4.15 -7.08 3.92
N GLN A 135 -3.91 -6.97 5.23
CA GLN A 135 -3.49 -8.12 6.04
C GLN A 135 -4.58 -9.19 6.08
N ILE A 136 -5.83 -8.78 6.34
CA ILE A 136 -6.97 -9.70 6.38
C ILE A 136 -7.21 -10.32 5.00
N SER A 137 -7.06 -9.55 3.91
CA SER A 137 -7.20 -10.07 2.55
C SER A 137 -6.21 -11.20 2.24
N VAL A 138 -4.95 -11.03 2.65
CA VAL A 138 -3.91 -12.07 2.51
C VAL A 138 -4.26 -13.30 3.35
N LEU A 139 -4.66 -13.10 4.61
CA LEU A 139 -5.04 -14.19 5.50
C LEU A 139 -6.23 -15.01 4.96
N LEU A 140 -7.31 -14.34 4.55
CA LEU A 140 -8.51 -14.98 4.02
C LEU A 140 -8.26 -15.71 2.70
N SER A 141 -7.17 -15.37 2.01
CA SER A 141 -6.72 -16.04 0.78
C SER A 141 -5.76 -17.21 1.06
N GLY A 142 -5.50 -17.57 2.33
CA GLY A 142 -4.61 -18.68 2.72
C GLY A 142 -3.17 -18.27 3.04
N GLY A 143 -2.87 -16.97 3.02
CA GLY A 143 -1.56 -16.42 3.33
C GLY A 143 -1.28 -16.27 4.83
N PRO A 144 -0.14 -15.66 5.20
CA PRO A 144 0.25 -15.51 6.60
C PRO A 144 -0.58 -14.44 7.34
N TRP A 145 -0.67 -14.60 8.65
CA TRP A 145 -1.09 -13.55 9.58
C TRP A 145 0.12 -12.79 10.12
N TRP A 146 -0.04 -11.50 10.41
CA TRP A 146 0.96 -10.72 11.14
C TRP A 146 0.32 -9.59 11.95
N PRO A 147 0.97 -9.14 13.04
CA PRO A 147 0.52 -7.96 13.77
C PRO A 147 0.78 -6.71 12.94
N VAL A 148 -0.28 -6.03 12.52
CA VAL A 148 -0.20 -4.80 11.72
C VAL A 148 0.15 -3.62 12.65
N PRO A 149 1.27 -2.89 12.47
CA PRO A 149 1.49 -1.63 13.19
C PRO A 149 0.47 -0.58 12.74
N LEU A 150 -0.21 0.08 13.68
CA LEU A 150 -1.31 1.03 13.44
C LEU A 150 -1.03 2.38 14.13
N GLY A 151 -1.83 3.39 13.79
CA GLY A 151 -1.69 4.78 14.26
C GLY A 151 -1.36 5.77 13.15
N ARG A 152 -1.53 5.37 11.88
CA ARG A 152 -1.37 6.28 10.74
C ARG A 152 -2.49 7.30 10.73
N ARG A 153 -2.24 8.45 10.12
CA ARG A 153 -3.22 9.51 9.88
C ARG A 153 -3.35 9.77 8.40
N ASP A 154 -4.47 10.37 8.04
CA ASP A 154 -4.86 10.59 6.66
C ASP A 154 -4.29 11.88 6.10
N SER A 155 -3.83 11.83 4.85
CA SER A 155 -3.42 13.00 4.08
C SER A 155 -4.59 13.96 3.82
N VAL A 156 -4.25 15.24 3.69
CA VAL A 156 -5.16 16.33 3.32
C VAL A 156 -5.03 16.72 1.84
N GLU A 157 -4.23 15.99 1.07
CA GLU A 157 -3.96 16.20 -0.36
C GLU A 157 -3.72 14.86 -1.09
N ALA A 158 -3.87 14.86 -2.42
CA ALA A 158 -3.52 13.73 -3.29
C ALA A 158 -2.39 14.11 -4.26
N PHE A 159 -1.63 13.11 -4.74
CA PHE A 159 -0.37 13.32 -5.47
C PHE A 159 -0.37 12.70 -6.86
N PHE A 160 -1.33 13.10 -7.72
CA PHE A 160 -1.45 12.60 -9.10
C PHE A 160 -0.12 12.52 -9.88
N ALA A 161 0.70 13.57 -9.84
CA ALA A 161 1.96 13.59 -10.58
C ALA A 161 2.96 12.55 -10.05
N LEU A 162 3.08 12.44 -8.72
CA LEU A 162 3.96 11.47 -8.07
C LEU A 162 3.48 10.04 -8.32
N ALA A 163 2.17 9.79 -8.31
CA ALA A 163 1.62 8.47 -8.65
C ALA A 163 2.01 8.00 -10.06
N ASN A 164 2.19 8.92 -11.02
CA ASN A 164 2.64 8.55 -12.37
C ASN A 164 4.13 8.21 -12.46
N THR A 165 4.95 8.62 -11.50
CA THR A 165 6.41 8.44 -11.55
C THR A 165 6.95 7.47 -10.51
N ALA A 166 6.31 7.37 -9.34
CA ALA A 166 6.76 6.52 -8.24
C ALA A 166 6.31 5.05 -8.36
N LEU A 167 5.18 4.80 -9.02
CA LEU A 167 4.65 3.44 -9.15
C LEU A 167 5.35 2.69 -10.30
N PRO A 168 5.93 1.50 -10.04
CA PRO A 168 6.65 0.74 -11.04
C PRO A 168 5.73 0.24 -12.16
N SER A 169 6.28 0.16 -13.38
CA SER A 169 5.56 -0.28 -14.57
C SER A 169 5.64 -1.81 -14.74
N PRO A 170 4.59 -2.47 -15.28
CA PRO A 170 4.67 -3.89 -15.61
C PRO A 170 5.77 -4.22 -16.64
N PHE A 171 6.23 -3.21 -17.39
CA PHE A 171 7.27 -3.30 -18.42
C PHE A 171 8.68 -2.92 -17.92
N SER A 172 8.84 -2.65 -16.62
CA SER A 172 10.13 -2.25 -16.06
C SER A 172 11.17 -3.36 -16.13
N THR A 173 12.44 -2.99 -16.34
CA THR A 173 13.59 -3.88 -16.14
C THR A 173 13.84 -4.11 -14.66
N LEU A 174 14.63 -5.15 -14.30
CA LEU A 174 14.97 -5.40 -12.89
C LEU A 174 15.66 -4.19 -12.24
N THR A 175 16.54 -3.48 -12.95
CA THR A 175 17.19 -2.27 -12.45
C THR A 175 16.17 -1.18 -12.13
N GLN A 176 15.21 -0.93 -13.03
CA GLN A 176 14.16 0.05 -12.82
C GLN A 176 13.26 -0.30 -11.62
N LEU A 177 12.93 -1.59 -11.45
CA LEU A 177 12.16 -2.06 -10.29
C LEU A 177 12.92 -1.81 -8.98
N LYS A 178 14.22 -2.13 -8.93
CA LYS A 178 15.06 -1.87 -7.76
C LYS A 178 15.15 -0.39 -7.44
N THR A 179 15.31 0.47 -8.45
CA THR A 179 15.32 1.93 -8.26
C THR A 179 13.99 2.41 -7.68
N ALA A 180 12.86 2.01 -8.25
CA ALA A 180 11.55 2.44 -7.76
C ALA A 180 11.30 2.03 -6.29
N PHE A 181 11.73 0.82 -5.89
CA PHE A 181 11.65 0.37 -4.50
C PHE A 181 12.62 1.15 -3.58
N ALA A 182 13.85 1.41 -4.04
CA ALA A 182 14.83 2.18 -3.28
C ALA A 182 14.38 3.63 -3.05
N ASP A 183 13.74 4.26 -4.03
CA ASP A 183 13.25 5.65 -3.98
C ASP A 183 12.22 5.87 -2.86
N VAL A 184 11.46 4.82 -2.51
CA VAL A 184 10.52 4.86 -1.37
C VAL A 184 11.14 4.37 -0.06
N GLY A 185 12.35 3.78 -0.08
CA GLY A 185 13.07 3.30 1.10
C GLY A 185 13.10 1.77 1.28
N LEU A 186 12.65 1.02 0.28
CA LEU A 186 12.69 -0.45 0.25
C LEU A 186 13.93 -0.95 -0.50
N ASN A 187 15.10 -0.78 0.12
CA ASN A 187 16.39 -1.02 -0.55
C ASN A 187 16.80 -2.51 -0.68
N ARG A 188 16.10 -3.45 -0.03
CA ARG A 188 16.53 -4.86 -0.04
C ARG A 188 15.95 -5.57 -1.26
N PRO A 189 16.73 -6.37 -2.00
CA PRO A 189 16.18 -7.26 -3.03
C PRO A 189 15.06 -8.17 -2.50
N SER A 190 15.14 -8.56 -1.21
CA SER A 190 14.08 -9.33 -0.54
C SER A 190 12.74 -8.60 -0.48
N ASP A 191 12.72 -7.26 -0.39
CA ASP A 191 11.46 -6.49 -0.40
C ASP A 191 10.78 -6.61 -1.76
N LEU A 192 11.54 -6.35 -2.82
CA LEU A 192 11.07 -6.45 -4.20
C LEU A 192 10.55 -7.85 -4.49
N VAL A 193 11.35 -8.89 -4.21
CA VAL A 193 10.98 -10.26 -4.54
C VAL A 193 9.82 -10.78 -3.67
N ALA A 194 9.79 -10.43 -2.38
CA ALA A 194 8.70 -10.85 -1.50
C ALA A 194 7.39 -10.14 -1.86
N LEU A 195 7.39 -8.81 -2.02
CA LEU A 195 6.18 -8.05 -2.35
C LEU A 195 5.65 -8.37 -3.75
N SER A 196 6.52 -8.73 -4.70
CA SER A 196 6.09 -9.27 -6.00
C SER A 196 5.29 -10.58 -5.87
N GLY A 197 5.48 -11.32 -4.78
CA GLY A 197 4.65 -12.48 -4.41
C GLY A 197 3.18 -12.13 -4.21
N GLY A 198 2.82 -10.85 -4.06
CA GLY A 198 1.43 -10.37 -4.13
C GLY A 198 0.74 -10.68 -5.47
N HIS A 199 1.48 -11.02 -6.52
CA HIS A 199 0.93 -11.53 -7.79
C HIS A 199 0.60 -13.03 -7.77
N THR A 200 0.67 -13.72 -6.63
CA THR A 200 0.15 -15.11 -6.50
C THR A 200 -1.36 -15.23 -6.71
N PHE A 201 -2.09 -14.12 -6.72
CA PHE A 201 -3.52 -14.05 -6.92
C PHE A 201 -3.93 -12.74 -7.64
N GLY A 202 -5.20 -12.65 -8.04
CA GLY A 202 -5.71 -11.46 -8.73
C GLY A 202 -5.53 -11.51 -10.25
N LYS A 203 -5.71 -10.37 -10.91
CA LYS A 203 -5.77 -10.29 -12.38
C LYS A 203 -5.01 -9.10 -12.94
N ALA A 204 -4.49 -9.27 -14.15
CA ALA A 204 -4.01 -8.19 -15.01
C ALA A 204 -4.87 -8.08 -16.28
N GLN A 205 -4.82 -6.93 -16.93
CA GLN A 205 -5.43 -6.72 -18.25
C GLN A 205 -4.47 -7.15 -19.36
N CYS A 206 -5.02 -7.70 -20.45
CA CYS A 206 -4.25 -8.14 -21.62
C CYS A 206 -3.29 -7.07 -22.16
N GLN A 207 -3.65 -5.78 -22.10
CA GLN A 207 -2.77 -4.68 -22.55
C GLN A 207 -1.40 -4.65 -21.85
N PHE A 208 -1.26 -5.23 -20.65
CA PHE A 208 0.00 -5.33 -19.92
C PHE A 208 0.79 -6.61 -20.24
N VAL A 209 0.21 -7.52 -21.02
CA VAL A 209 0.76 -8.84 -21.36
C VAL A 209 1.10 -8.93 -22.84
N THR A 210 0.25 -8.36 -23.72
CA THR A 210 0.36 -8.45 -25.18
C THR A 210 1.71 -8.02 -25.76
N PRO A 211 2.45 -7.02 -25.22
CA PRO A 211 3.79 -6.71 -25.74
C PRO A 211 4.73 -7.91 -25.70
N ARG A 212 4.66 -8.73 -24.64
CA ARG A 212 5.48 -9.95 -24.51
C ARG A 212 5.06 -11.07 -25.44
N LEU A 213 3.81 -11.08 -25.92
CA LEU A 213 3.27 -12.16 -26.74
C LEU A 213 3.59 -12.00 -28.23
N TYR A 214 3.76 -10.76 -28.70
CA TYR A 214 3.80 -10.46 -30.14
C TYR A 214 4.99 -9.61 -30.59
N ASN A 215 5.36 -8.57 -29.82
CA ASN A 215 6.41 -7.64 -30.21
C ASN A 215 7.20 -7.16 -28.99
N PHE A 216 7.99 -8.08 -28.42
CA PHE A 216 8.78 -7.80 -27.24
C PHE A 216 9.96 -6.90 -27.61
N ASN A 217 10.05 -5.72 -26.99
CA ASN A 217 11.10 -4.72 -27.23
C ASN A 217 11.34 -4.38 -28.71
N GLY A 218 10.27 -4.34 -29.53
CA GLY A 218 10.37 -3.97 -30.94
C GLY A 218 10.95 -5.05 -31.87
N THR A 219 11.11 -6.28 -31.39
CA THR A 219 11.73 -7.38 -32.16
C THR A 219 10.78 -8.09 -33.14
N ASN A 220 9.48 -7.76 -33.14
CA ASN A 220 8.41 -8.51 -33.81
C ASN A 220 8.38 -10.00 -33.45
N ARG A 221 8.89 -10.35 -32.26
CA ARG A 221 8.93 -11.70 -31.71
C ARG A 221 8.41 -11.70 -30.27
N PRO A 222 7.91 -12.84 -29.76
CA PRO A 222 7.58 -12.97 -28.35
C PRO A 222 8.83 -12.85 -27.48
N ASP A 223 8.61 -12.53 -26.20
CA ASP A 223 9.65 -12.54 -25.17
C ASP A 223 10.30 -13.93 -25.07
N PRO A 224 11.62 -14.07 -25.26
CA PRO A 224 12.30 -15.36 -25.24
C PRO A 224 12.31 -16.02 -23.85
N SER A 225 12.03 -15.27 -22.78
CA SER A 225 11.92 -15.81 -21.42
C SER A 225 10.54 -16.43 -21.11
N LEU A 226 9.56 -16.24 -22.00
CA LEU A 226 8.22 -16.77 -21.82
C LEU A 226 8.13 -18.22 -22.31
N ASN A 227 7.59 -19.10 -21.46
CA ASN A 227 7.39 -20.50 -21.77
C ASN A 227 6.56 -20.68 -23.07
N PRO A 228 7.03 -21.47 -24.06
CA PRO A 228 6.34 -21.58 -25.36
C PRO A 228 4.92 -22.14 -25.28
N THR A 229 4.66 -23.09 -24.38
CA THR A 229 3.30 -23.64 -24.18
C THR A 229 2.39 -22.59 -23.56
N TYR A 230 2.89 -21.85 -22.57
CA TYR A 230 2.13 -20.79 -21.92
C TYR A 230 1.90 -19.60 -22.86
N LEU A 231 2.85 -19.28 -23.74
CA LEU A 231 2.67 -18.29 -24.81
C LEU A 231 1.46 -18.64 -25.70
N VAL A 232 1.30 -19.91 -26.10
CA VAL A 232 0.15 -20.34 -26.89
C VAL A 232 -1.17 -20.15 -26.12
N GLU A 233 -1.18 -20.46 -24.83
CA GLU A 233 -2.33 -20.23 -23.96
C GLU A 233 -2.68 -18.74 -23.85
N LEU A 234 -1.70 -17.89 -23.53
CA LEU A 234 -1.89 -16.44 -23.41
C LEU A 234 -2.34 -15.80 -24.71
N ARG A 235 -1.87 -16.27 -25.87
CA ARG A 235 -2.33 -15.76 -27.18
C ARG A 235 -3.80 -16.10 -27.47
N ARG A 236 -4.36 -17.15 -26.87
CA ARG A 236 -5.81 -17.46 -26.96
C ARG A 236 -6.62 -16.50 -26.10
N LEU A 237 -6.12 -16.15 -24.92
CA LEU A 237 -6.79 -15.24 -23.98
C LEU A 237 -6.65 -13.76 -24.40
N CYS A 238 -5.48 -13.41 -24.94
CA CYS A 238 -5.10 -12.06 -25.33
C CYS A 238 -4.65 -12.05 -26.82
N PRO A 239 -5.58 -12.20 -27.78
CA PRO A 239 -5.25 -12.23 -29.20
C PRO A 239 -4.63 -10.91 -29.68
N GLN A 240 -3.85 -10.97 -30.75
CA GLN A 240 -3.28 -9.78 -31.38
C GLN A 240 -4.43 -8.90 -31.89
N ASN A 241 -4.40 -7.60 -31.55
CA ASN A 241 -5.49 -6.65 -31.81
C ASN A 241 -6.83 -7.01 -31.13
N GLY A 242 -6.79 -7.86 -30.10
CA GLY A 242 -7.95 -8.15 -29.24
C GLY A 242 -8.29 -7.03 -28.27
N ASN A 243 -9.32 -7.25 -27.47
CA ASN A 243 -9.69 -6.31 -26.41
C ASN A 243 -8.64 -6.31 -25.27
N GLY A 244 -7.89 -5.21 -25.16
CA GLY A 244 -6.85 -5.04 -24.15
C GLY A 244 -7.33 -5.06 -22.70
N THR A 245 -8.63 -4.86 -22.44
CA THR A 245 -9.21 -4.84 -21.08
C THR A 245 -9.60 -6.22 -20.55
N VAL A 246 -9.53 -7.27 -21.38
CA VAL A 246 -9.76 -8.65 -20.96
C VAL A 246 -8.81 -9.02 -19.81
N LEU A 247 -9.37 -9.67 -18.79
CA LEU A 247 -8.64 -10.02 -17.57
C LEU A 247 -8.07 -11.43 -17.63
N VAL A 248 -6.80 -11.57 -17.27
CA VAL A 248 -6.10 -12.84 -17.10
C VAL A 248 -5.53 -12.94 -15.68
N ASN A 249 -5.41 -14.15 -15.14
CA ASN A 249 -4.87 -14.37 -13.80
C ASN A 249 -3.37 -14.10 -13.78
N PHE A 250 -2.86 -13.46 -12.72
CA PHE A 250 -1.41 -13.44 -12.49
C PHE A 250 -0.85 -14.84 -12.24
N ASP A 251 -1.56 -15.65 -11.46
CA ASP A 251 -1.30 -17.07 -11.26
C ASP A 251 -2.39 -17.91 -11.94
N SER A 252 -2.03 -18.67 -12.97
CA SER A 252 -2.97 -19.53 -13.68
C SER A 252 -3.26 -20.85 -12.95
N VAL A 253 -2.45 -21.22 -11.95
CA VAL A 253 -2.56 -22.50 -11.23
C VAL A 253 -3.43 -22.34 -9.98
N THR A 254 -3.22 -21.31 -9.18
CA THR A 254 -4.00 -21.02 -7.95
C THR A 254 -4.51 -19.58 -7.90
N PRO A 255 -5.39 -19.15 -8.84
CA PRO A 255 -5.67 -17.74 -9.14
C PRO A 255 -6.24 -16.87 -8.01
N THR A 256 -6.75 -17.49 -6.95
CA THR A 256 -7.34 -16.82 -5.78
C THR A 256 -6.69 -17.24 -4.46
N THR A 257 -5.63 -18.05 -4.48
CA THR A 257 -4.94 -18.51 -3.27
C THR A 257 -3.64 -17.73 -3.10
N PHE A 258 -3.36 -17.33 -1.87
CA PHE A 258 -2.10 -16.69 -1.53
C PHE A 258 -1.06 -17.74 -1.14
N ASP A 259 -0.19 -18.13 -2.06
CA ASP A 259 0.78 -19.20 -1.84
C ASP A 259 2.10 -18.96 -2.62
N ARG A 260 2.98 -19.97 -2.65
CA ARG A 260 4.29 -19.87 -3.34
C ARG A 260 4.25 -20.20 -4.83
N GLN A 261 3.08 -20.48 -5.39
CA GLN A 261 2.91 -20.93 -6.78
C GLN A 261 3.36 -19.84 -7.76
N TYR A 262 3.22 -18.56 -7.41
CA TYR A 262 3.84 -17.44 -8.13
C TYR A 262 5.32 -17.71 -8.46
N TYR A 263 6.13 -18.07 -7.47
CA TYR A 263 7.56 -18.31 -7.68
C TYR A 263 7.81 -19.59 -8.48
N THR A 264 6.99 -20.62 -8.28
CA THR A 264 7.03 -21.85 -9.10
C THR A 264 6.76 -21.52 -10.56
N ASN A 265 5.87 -20.58 -10.86
CA ASN A 265 5.60 -20.12 -12.22
C ASN A 265 6.84 -19.43 -12.82
N LEU A 266 7.55 -18.58 -12.07
CA LEU A 266 8.76 -17.90 -12.56
C LEU A 266 9.86 -18.89 -12.99
N LEU A 267 10.08 -19.95 -12.20
CA LEU A 267 11.03 -21.02 -12.51
C LEU A 267 10.75 -21.70 -13.85
N ASN A 268 9.47 -21.75 -14.23
CA ASN A 268 9.01 -22.41 -15.45
C ASN A 268 8.82 -21.45 -16.65
N GLY A 269 9.27 -20.19 -16.53
CA GLY A 269 9.06 -19.17 -17.55
C GLY A 269 7.60 -18.73 -17.70
N LYS A 270 6.81 -18.86 -16.62
CA LYS A 270 5.36 -18.59 -16.60
C LYS A 270 4.97 -17.35 -15.79
N GLY A 271 5.90 -16.44 -15.49
CA GLY A 271 5.56 -15.11 -14.98
C GLY A 271 4.74 -14.34 -16.01
N LEU A 272 3.61 -13.76 -15.60
CA LEU A 272 2.63 -13.18 -16.52
C LEU A 272 3.16 -11.90 -17.18
N ILE A 273 3.51 -10.90 -16.37
CA ILE A 273 4.03 -9.62 -16.86
C ILE A 273 5.56 -9.62 -16.88
N GLN A 274 6.16 -8.68 -17.60
CA GLN A 274 7.61 -8.66 -17.80
C GLN A 274 8.34 -8.50 -16.47
N SER A 275 7.87 -7.57 -15.64
CA SER A 275 8.40 -7.30 -14.30
C SER A 275 8.37 -8.52 -13.36
N ASP A 276 7.50 -9.52 -13.59
CA ASP A 276 7.56 -10.79 -12.86
C ASP A 276 8.75 -11.63 -13.33
N GLN A 277 8.84 -11.86 -14.64
CA GLN A 277 9.81 -12.82 -15.18
C GLN A 277 11.26 -12.31 -15.08
N VAL A 278 11.48 -10.99 -15.06
CA VAL A 278 12.83 -10.42 -14.86
C VAL A 278 13.42 -10.74 -13.49
N LEU A 279 12.61 -11.09 -12.48
CA LEU A 279 13.11 -11.52 -11.17
C LEU A 279 13.89 -12.84 -11.24
N PHE A 280 13.60 -13.69 -12.22
CA PHE A 280 14.24 -14.99 -12.38
C PHE A 280 15.11 -15.10 -13.64
N SER A 281 14.72 -14.43 -14.73
CA SER A 281 15.37 -14.58 -16.04
C SER A 281 16.42 -13.53 -16.36
N THR A 282 16.68 -12.57 -15.47
CA THR A 282 17.79 -11.61 -15.63
C THR A 282 19.12 -12.29 -15.29
N PRO A 283 20.08 -12.41 -16.22
CA PRO A 283 21.34 -13.10 -15.97
C PRO A 283 22.12 -12.51 -14.78
N GLY A 284 22.56 -13.36 -13.85
CA GLY A 284 23.36 -12.95 -12.70
C GLY A 284 22.60 -12.13 -11.64
N ALA A 285 21.26 -12.04 -11.73
CA ALA A 285 20.48 -11.28 -10.77
C ALA A 285 20.52 -11.89 -9.35
N ASP A 286 20.76 -11.03 -8.36
CA ASP A 286 20.66 -11.32 -6.92
C ASP A 286 19.25 -11.72 -6.45
N THR A 287 18.23 -11.57 -7.29
CA THR A 287 16.86 -12.00 -7.04
C THR A 287 16.64 -13.50 -7.30
N ILE A 288 17.47 -14.14 -8.14
CA ILE A 288 17.32 -15.56 -8.50
C ILE A 288 17.36 -16.49 -7.27
N PRO A 289 18.33 -16.36 -6.33
CA PRO A 289 18.36 -17.18 -5.12
C PRO A 289 17.11 -17.04 -4.26
N LEU A 290 16.56 -15.82 -4.16
CA LEU A 290 15.34 -15.53 -3.40
C LEU A 290 14.12 -16.20 -4.05
N VAL A 291 13.97 -16.09 -5.37
CA VAL A 291 12.90 -16.76 -6.11
C VAL A 291 12.97 -18.28 -5.93
N ASN A 292 14.17 -18.89 -6.02
CA ASN A 292 14.35 -20.31 -5.75
C ASN A 292 13.98 -20.70 -4.31
N GLN A 293 14.39 -19.89 -3.33
CA GLN A 293 14.11 -20.13 -1.92
C GLN A 293 12.60 -20.05 -1.63
N TYR A 294 11.93 -19.02 -2.13
CA TYR A 294 10.49 -18.83 -1.94
C TYR A 294 9.68 -19.88 -2.70
N SER A 295 10.13 -20.30 -3.88
CA SER A 295 9.55 -21.41 -4.64
C SER A 295 9.69 -22.75 -3.92
N SER A 296 10.74 -22.99 -3.15
CA SER A 296 10.94 -24.28 -2.46
C SER A 296 10.29 -24.37 -1.08
N ASN A 297 10.05 -23.24 -0.40
CA ASN A 297 9.58 -23.24 0.98
C ASN A 297 8.57 -22.11 1.26
N THR A 298 7.31 -22.51 1.48
CA THR A 298 6.19 -21.60 1.78
C THR A 298 6.43 -20.77 3.04
N PHE A 299 7.02 -21.35 4.10
CA PHE A 299 7.27 -20.63 5.35
C PHE A 299 8.31 -19.52 5.17
N VAL A 300 9.33 -19.75 4.34
CA VAL A 300 10.34 -18.73 4.05
C VAL A 300 9.74 -17.60 3.23
N PHE A 301 8.94 -17.91 2.20
CA PHE A 301 8.18 -16.90 1.47
C PHE A 301 7.30 -16.07 2.41
N PHE A 302 6.46 -16.73 3.22
CA PHE A 302 5.53 -16.06 4.10
C PHE A 302 6.24 -15.17 5.14
N GLY A 303 7.35 -15.64 5.72
CA GLY A 303 8.15 -14.82 6.63
C GLY A 303 8.73 -13.57 5.96
N ALA A 304 9.26 -13.72 4.74
CA ALA A 304 9.79 -12.59 3.97
C ALA A 304 8.68 -11.62 3.53
N PHE A 305 7.50 -12.13 3.16
CA PHE A 305 6.34 -11.33 2.79
C PHE A 305 5.86 -10.48 3.97
N VAL A 306 5.78 -11.07 5.17
CA VAL A 306 5.42 -10.34 6.40
C VAL A 306 6.43 -9.23 6.71
N ASP A 307 7.73 -9.51 6.68
CA ASP A 307 8.78 -8.49 6.93
C ASP A 307 8.65 -7.34 5.92
N ALA A 308 8.52 -7.67 4.64
CA ALA A 308 8.42 -6.66 3.57
C ALA A 308 7.11 -5.86 3.65
N MET A 309 5.98 -6.48 3.99
CA MET A 309 4.70 -5.78 4.20
C MET A 309 4.74 -4.83 5.40
N ILE A 310 5.36 -5.22 6.51
CA ILE A 310 5.54 -4.34 7.68
C ILE A 310 6.43 -3.14 7.29
N ARG A 311 7.51 -3.38 6.56
CA ARG A 311 8.40 -2.31 6.08
C ARG A 311 7.71 -1.37 5.10
N MET A 312 6.94 -1.90 4.15
CA MET A 312 6.13 -1.12 3.23
C MET A 312 5.07 -0.30 3.98
N GLY A 313 4.37 -0.91 4.96
CA GLY A 313 3.40 -0.21 5.79
C GLY A 313 4.00 0.91 6.64
N ASN A 314 5.31 0.87 6.92
CA ASN A 314 6.02 1.88 7.71
C ASN A 314 6.62 3.01 6.86
N LEU A 315 6.30 3.07 5.56
CA LEU A 315 6.77 4.14 4.68
C LEU A 315 6.11 5.47 5.01
N LYS A 316 6.91 6.42 5.51
CA LYS A 316 6.59 7.84 5.74
C LYS A 316 5.16 8.10 6.30
N PRO A 317 4.76 7.44 7.41
CA PRO A 317 3.42 7.63 7.95
C PRO A 317 3.23 9.04 8.52
N LEU A 318 2.03 9.60 8.34
CA LEU A 318 1.58 10.73 9.15
C LEU A 318 1.17 10.21 10.53
N THR A 319 1.68 10.81 11.60
CA THR A 319 1.42 10.36 12.99
C THR A 319 1.18 11.53 13.94
N GLY A 320 0.69 11.25 15.14
CA GLY A 320 0.45 12.26 16.17
C GLY A 320 -0.62 13.27 15.74
N THR A 321 -0.22 14.50 15.46
CA THR A 321 -1.10 15.58 15.00
C THR A 321 -0.99 15.89 13.51
N GLN A 322 -0.13 15.17 12.77
CA GLN A 322 0.05 15.36 11.33
C GLN A 322 -1.14 14.77 10.56
N GLY A 323 -1.67 15.48 9.57
CA GLY A 323 -2.87 15.04 8.84
C GLY A 323 -4.11 14.96 9.73
N GLU A 324 -5.08 14.12 9.35
CA GLU A 324 -6.36 14.03 10.04
C GLU A 324 -6.89 12.59 10.22
N ILE A 325 -8.02 12.46 10.91
CA ILE A 325 -8.84 11.24 10.85
C ILE A 325 -10.04 11.60 9.98
N ARG A 326 -10.02 11.20 8.70
CA ARG A 326 -11.12 11.50 7.78
C ARG A 326 -12.36 10.73 8.20
N GLN A 327 -13.53 11.37 8.20
CA GLN A 327 -14.81 10.69 8.44
C GLN A 327 -15.33 10.00 7.18
N ASN A 328 -15.00 10.56 6.01
CA ASN A 328 -15.24 9.97 4.70
C ASN A 328 -13.91 9.86 3.97
N CYS A 329 -13.52 8.64 3.57
CA CYS A 329 -12.23 8.40 2.95
C CYS A 329 -12.05 9.03 1.56
N ARG A 330 -13.08 9.65 0.99
CA ARG A 330 -13.02 10.30 -0.32
C ARG A 330 -12.71 11.78 -0.27
N VAL A 331 -12.89 12.42 0.88
CA VAL A 331 -12.80 13.88 1.01
C VAL A 331 -12.08 14.26 2.28
N VAL A 332 -11.34 15.36 2.23
CA VAL A 332 -10.74 16.00 3.41
C VAL A 332 -11.88 16.51 4.29
N ASN A 333 -11.75 16.43 5.62
CA ASN A 333 -12.75 17.01 6.51
C ASN A 333 -12.81 18.54 6.30
N PRO A 334 -13.99 19.17 6.45
CA PRO A 334 -14.11 20.62 6.35
C PRO A 334 -13.25 21.31 7.41
N ARG A 335 -12.51 22.35 7.01
CA ARG A 335 -11.83 23.23 7.97
C ARG A 335 -12.91 24.07 8.67
N ILE A 336 -13.09 23.87 9.97
CA ILE A 336 -13.88 24.80 10.79
C ILE A 336 -13.12 26.11 10.82
N ARG A 337 -13.57 27.11 10.05
CA ARG A 337 -13.14 28.49 10.25
C ARG A 337 -13.89 29.00 11.46
N VAL A 338 -13.23 29.04 12.61
CA VAL A 338 -13.73 29.88 13.71
C VAL A 338 -13.57 31.31 13.22
N VAL A 339 -14.66 31.88 12.72
CA VAL A 339 -14.74 33.32 12.55
C VAL A 339 -14.95 33.88 13.94
N GLU A 340 -13.88 34.36 14.57
CA GLU A 340 -14.02 35.28 15.70
C GLU A 340 -14.66 36.55 15.14
N ASN A 341 -15.98 36.63 15.23
CA ASN A 341 -16.67 37.90 15.18
C ASN A 341 -16.44 38.57 16.54
N ASP A 342 -16.02 39.83 16.52
CA ASP A 342 -15.71 40.68 17.67
C ASP A 342 -16.91 40.96 18.61
N ASP A 343 -18.03 40.24 18.41
CA ASP A 343 -19.31 40.43 19.12
C ASP A 343 -19.75 39.21 19.96
N GLY A 344 -18.89 38.20 20.17
CA GLY A 344 -19.13 37.18 21.20
C GLY A 344 -20.36 36.27 21.02
N VAL A 345 -20.90 36.15 19.81
CA VAL A 345 -21.99 35.20 19.51
C VAL A 345 -21.48 34.09 18.60
N VAL A 346 -21.35 32.88 19.17
CA VAL A 346 -21.02 31.66 18.43
C VAL A 346 -22.27 31.21 17.66
N SER A 347 -22.25 31.33 16.34
CA SER A 347 -23.19 30.62 15.47
C SER A 347 -22.42 29.63 14.61
N SER A 348 -22.88 28.39 14.60
CA SER A 348 -22.36 27.32 13.74
C SER A 348 -23.09 27.40 12.41
N ILE A 349 -22.35 27.47 11.29
CA ILE A 349 -22.88 27.14 9.96
C ILE A 349 -22.22 25.85 9.49
#